data_AF-X1N373-F1
#
_entry.id   AF-X1N373-F1
#
_cell.length_a   1.000
_cell.length_b   1.000
_cell.length_c   1.000
_cell.angle_alpha   90.00
_cell.angle_beta   90.00
_cell.angle_gamma   90.00
#
_symmetry.space_group_name_H-M   'P 1'
#
loop_
_entity.id
_entity.type
_entity.pdbx_description
1 polymer ?
#
loop_
_entity_poly.entity_id
_entity_poly.type
_entity_poly.pdbx_seq_one_letter_code
_entity_poly.pdbx_strand_id
1 'polypeptide(L)'
;LDAARRCDGGNPRSVTLTEVVAAVAQAAKSVPTTLLIDGNLPCEDITAALALAAASRGKINAGVYLPAEDEATLDGLAASRTRLFTPEELTECDAILVVGDAFATHPVISRAVHALRRRNGRTPLVVVDSLAGRTAIFATHPLVVRAGAESRILAVIAEKLGVGKLKPLQVKLEEAASEAGVGADELAAAADAIAGAKRLGVILRAEIGKAPNWRQIALLSGLIASAREGGVTACLTYGNALGGYRLAR
;
A
#
# COMPACT_ATOMS: atom_id res chain seq x y z
N LEU A 1 24.62 25.03 -6.92
CA LEU A 1 24.92 24.73 -5.51
C LEU A 1 24.14 25.75 -4.69
N ASP A 2 22.91 25.40 -4.35
CA ASP A 2 21.97 26.36 -3.77
C ASP A 2 22.43 26.83 -2.39
N ALA A 3 22.20 28.11 -2.13
CA ALA A 3 22.51 28.76 -0.87
C ALA A 3 21.74 28.07 0.27
N ALA A 4 22.46 27.44 1.21
CA ALA A 4 21.85 26.93 2.42
C ALA A 4 21.48 28.10 3.35
N ARG A 5 20.46 27.91 4.19
CA ARG A 5 19.97 28.95 5.10
C ARG A 5 20.15 28.50 6.56
N ARG A 6 20.61 29.43 7.39
CA ARG A 6 20.69 29.29 8.85
C ARG A 6 19.82 30.35 9.50
N CYS A 7 19.02 29.99 10.50
CA CYS A 7 18.26 30.97 11.28
C CYS A 7 19.07 31.40 12.50
N ASP A 8 19.48 32.67 12.55
CA ASP A 8 20.07 33.27 13.74
C ASP A 8 19.05 34.26 14.33
N GLY A 9 18.54 33.96 15.54
CA GLY A 9 17.52 34.79 16.19
C GLY A 9 16.20 34.89 15.41
N GLY A 10 15.86 33.85 14.62
CA GLY A 10 14.66 33.82 13.78
C GLY A 10 14.83 34.39 12.37
N ASN A 11 15.98 35.00 12.05
CA ASN A 11 16.24 35.56 10.73
C ASN A 11 17.07 34.59 9.86
N PRO A 12 16.55 34.15 8.70
CA PRO A 12 17.30 33.28 7.80
C PRO A 12 18.43 34.06 7.10
N ARG A 13 19.68 33.61 7.28
CA ARG A 13 20.89 34.10 6.61
C ARG A 13 21.42 33.04 5.64
N SER A 14 21.96 33.49 4.50
CA SER A 14 22.67 32.61 3.57
C SER A 14 24.02 32.16 4.15
N VAL A 15 24.27 30.85 4.07
CA VAL A 15 25.50 30.17 4.49
C VAL A 15 25.95 29.21 3.41
N THR A 16 27.24 28.87 3.40
CA THR A 16 27.78 27.87 2.49
C THR A 16 27.40 26.46 2.95
N LEU A 17 27.39 25.51 2.01
CA LEU A 17 27.14 24.11 2.34
C LEU A 17 28.19 23.56 3.31
N THR A 18 29.45 23.96 3.16
CA THR A 18 30.55 23.56 4.05
C THR A 18 30.32 24.03 5.49
N GLU A 19 29.86 25.26 5.69
CA GLU A 19 29.53 25.78 7.01
C GLU A 19 28.36 25.02 7.64
N VAL A 20 27.34 24.67 6.86
CA VAL A 20 26.20 23.88 7.34
C VAL A 20 26.64 22.48 7.74
N VAL A 21 27.40 21.79 6.90
CA VAL A 21 27.90 20.45 7.19
C VAL A 21 28.76 20.46 8.46
N ALA A 22 29.67 21.43 8.60
CA ALA A 22 30.49 21.57 9.79
C ALA A 22 29.65 21.84 11.05
N ALA A 23 28.64 22.72 10.96
CA ALA A 23 27.75 23.03 12.08
C ALA A 23 26.90 21.81 12.50
N VAL A 24 26.32 21.08 11.54
CA VAL A 24 25.55 19.86 11.80
C VAL A 24 26.44 18.77 12.39
N ALA A 25 27.63 18.55 11.84
CA ALA A 25 28.58 17.57 12.36
C ALA A 25 29.05 17.92 13.78
N GLN A 26 29.22 19.21 14.09
CA GLN A 26 29.57 19.66 15.43
C GLN A 26 28.41 19.49 16.41
N ALA A 27 27.18 19.85 16.02
CA ALA A 27 25.99 19.64 16.83
C ALA A 27 25.78 18.15 17.16
N ALA A 28 25.94 17.28 16.16
CA ALA A 28 25.80 15.82 16.31
C ALA A 28 26.83 15.19 17.27
N LYS A 29 27.94 15.87 17.58
CA LYS A 29 28.89 15.44 18.61
C LYS A 29 28.45 15.79 20.02
N SER A 30 27.70 16.88 20.19
CA SER A 30 27.34 17.46 21.49
C SER A 30 25.97 17.04 22.00
N VAL A 31 25.05 16.65 21.11
CA VAL A 31 23.69 16.27 21.48
C VAL A 31 23.28 14.95 20.83
N PRO A 32 22.48 14.11 21.52
CA PRO A 32 21.82 12.98 20.88
C PRO A 32 21.05 13.46 19.65
N THR A 33 21.33 12.84 18.51
CA THR A 33 20.78 13.28 17.22
C THR A 33 19.94 12.16 16.61
N THR A 34 18.79 12.52 16.04
CA THR A 34 17.96 11.60 15.28
C THR A 34 17.94 12.03 13.82
N LEU A 35 18.30 11.11 12.93
CA LEU A 35 18.13 11.24 11.49
C LEU A 35 16.78 10.65 11.10
N LEU A 36 15.86 11.51 10.69
CA LEU A 36 14.62 11.09 10.05
C LEU A 36 14.85 11.11 8.54
N ILE A 37 14.89 9.93 7.93
CA ILE A 37 15.22 9.74 6.51
C ILE A 37 13.91 9.59 5.75
N ASP A 38 13.67 10.41 4.73
CA ASP A 38 12.51 10.24 3.85
C ASP A 38 12.67 8.96 3.02
N GLY A 39 11.74 8.01 3.17
CA GLY A 39 11.75 6.74 2.45
C GLY A 39 11.52 6.85 0.94
N ASN A 40 11.24 8.05 0.42
CA ASN A 40 11.19 8.34 -1.01
C ASN A 40 12.54 8.72 -1.62
N LEU A 41 13.59 8.89 -0.81
CA LEU A 41 14.95 9.11 -1.31
C LEU A 41 15.49 7.88 -2.05
N PRO A 42 16.49 8.04 -2.94
CA PRO A 42 17.21 6.91 -3.53
C PRO A 42 17.72 5.92 -2.47
N CYS A 43 17.73 4.63 -2.80
CA CYS A 43 18.18 3.57 -1.89
C CYS A 43 19.62 3.78 -1.41
N GLU A 44 20.46 4.35 -2.27
CA GLU A 44 21.85 4.70 -1.99
C GLU A 44 21.96 5.73 -0.86
N ASP A 45 21.12 6.76 -0.90
CA ASP A 45 21.11 7.83 0.11
C ASP A 45 20.57 7.31 1.44
N ILE A 46 19.51 6.49 1.41
CA ILE A 46 18.97 5.83 2.61
C ILE A 46 20.03 4.94 3.23
N THR A 47 20.72 4.13 2.42
CA THR A 47 21.80 3.23 2.88
C THR A 47 22.96 4.01 3.50
N ALA A 48 23.38 5.12 2.86
CA ALA A 48 24.45 5.95 3.38
C ALA A 48 24.10 6.59 4.74
N ALA A 49 22.86 7.08 4.89
CA ALA A 49 22.39 7.66 6.13
C ALA A 49 22.28 6.63 7.27
N LEU A 50 21.78 5.42 6.97
CA LEU A 50 21.74 4.32 7.94
C LEU A 50 23.14 3.86 8.34
N ALA A 51 24.08 3.77 7.39
CA ALA A 51 25.47 3.41 7.66
C ALA A 51 26.15 4.45 8.58
N LEU A 52 25.89 5.74 8.37
CA LEU A 52 26.36 6.81 9.25
C LEU A 52 25.85 6.64 10.69
N ALA A 53 24.57 6.35 10.85
CA ALA A 53 23.97 6.11 12.17
C ALA A 53 24.59 4.88 12.86
N ALA A 54 24.75 3.77 12.13
CA ALA A 54 25.39 2.57 12.64
C ALA A 54 26.85 2.82 13.08
N ALA A 55 27.62 3.59 12.30
CA ALA A 55 29.00 3.94 12.62
C ALA A 55 29.14 4.86 13.86
N SER A 56 28.06 5.56 14.25
CA SER A 56 28.07 6.54 15.33
C SER A 56 28.15 5.97 16.76
N ARG A 57 28.06 4.63 16.90
CA ARG A 57 28.04 3.92 18.19
C ARG A 57 26.96 4.44 19.16
N GLY A 58 25.76 4.70 18.64
CA GLY A 58 24.60 5.12 19.43
C GLY A 58 24.48 6.62 19.71
N LYS A 59 25.36 7.46 19.12
CA LYS A 59 25.22 8.92 19.18
C LYS A 59 24.17 9.46 18.21
N ILE A 60 23.95 8.73 17.13
CA ILE A 60 22.98 9.04 16.09
C ILE A 60 22.00 7.87 15.99
N ASN A 61 20.72 8.16 16.22
CA ASN A 61 19.63 7.25 15.89
C ASN A 61 19.15 7.58 14.48
N ALA A 62 18.77 6.58 13.68
CA ALA A 62 18.16 6.80 12.39
C ALA A 62 16.85 6.02 12.27
N GLY A 63 15.89 6.62 11.59
CA GLY A 63 14.63 5.99 11.22
C GLY A 63 14.24 6.41 9.81
N VAL A 64 13.72 5.47 9.03
CA VAL A 64 13.15 5.77 7.72
C VAL A 64 11.67 6.07 7.91
N TYR A 65 11.25 7.25 7.46
CA TYR A 65 9.86 7.65 7.44
C TYR A 65 9.18 7.12 6.17
N LEU A 66 8.02 6.50 6.35
CA LEU A 66 7.08 6.18 5.30
C LEU A 66 5.71 6.74 5.68
N PRO A 67 4.86 7.11 4.70
CA PRO A 67 3.45 7.35 4.98
C PRO A 67 2.84 6.14 5.70
N ALA A 68 2.03 6.40 6.72
CA ALA A 68 1.50 5.34 7.60
C ALA A 68 0.72 4.29 6.82
N GLU A 69 -0.01 4.69 5.78
CA GLU A 69 -0.76 3.84 4.88
C GLU A 69 0.15 2.92 4.06
N ASP A 70 1.27 3.45 3.56
CA ASP A 70 2.27 2.68 2.80
C ASP A 70 2.95 1.66 3.71
N GLU A 71 3.38 2.06 4.92
CA GLU A 71 3.97 1.14 5.90
C GLU A 71 2.98 0.04 6.32
N ALA A 72 1.75 0.41 6.68
CA ALA A 72 0.73 -0.56 7.07
C ALA A 72 0.44 -1.55 5.93
N THR A 73 0.35 -1.07 4.69
CA THR A 73 0.14 -1.92 3.52
C THR A 73 1.31 -2.89 3.33
N LEU A 74 2.55 -2.39 3.38
CA LEU A 74 3.75 -3.22 3.24
C LEU A 74 3.88 -4.26 4.36
N ASP A 75 3.54 -3.91 5.60
CA ASP A 75 3.49 -4.84 6.73
C ASP A 75 2.49 -5.97 6.54
N GLY A 76 1.28 -5.65 6.04
CA GLY A 76 0.27 -6.65 5.74
C GLY A 76 0.72 -7.59 4.61
N LEU A 77 1.28 -7.03 3.54
CA LEU A 77 1.78 -7.82 2.41
C LEU A 77 2.96 -8.70 2.79
N ALA A 78 3.92 -8.19 3.56
CA ALA A 78 5.04 -8.96 4.07
C ALA A 78 4.55 -10.15 4.93
N ALA A 79 3.56 -9.92 5.80
CA ALA A 79 2.96 -10.97 6.61
C ALA A 79 2.23 -12.03 5.77
N SER A 80 1.61 -11.65 4.65
CA SER A 80 0.94 -12.58 3.74
C SER A 80 1.90 -13.45 2.93
N ARG A 81 3.17 -13.02 2.77
CA ARG A 81 4.17 -13.61 1.87
C ARG A 81 3.71 -13.71 0.41
N THR A 82 2.72 -12.91 0.02
CA THR A 82 2.23 -12.88 -1.35
C THR A 82 3.28 -12.33 -2.30
N ARG A 83 3.17 -12.71 -3.58
CA ARG A 83 4.00 -12.16 -4.63
C ARG A 83 3.51 -10.75 -4.99
N LEU A 84 4.43 -9.81 -5.11
CA LEU A 84 4.14 -8.50 -5.67
C LEU A 84 4.17 -8.57 -7.21
N PHE A 85 3.12 -8.09 -7.85
CA PHE A 85 3.01 -8.02 -9.31
C PHE A 85 3.49 -6.68 -9.83
N THR A 86 4.11 -6.76 -11.01
CA THR A 86 4.30 -5.63 -11.91
C THR A 86 3.00 -5.30 -12.64
N PRO A 87 2.85 -4.08 -13.19
CA PRO A 87 1.70 -3.73 -14.02
C PRO A 87 1.48 -4.69 -15.20
N GLU A 88 2.56 -5.21 -15.79
CA GLU A 88 2.52 -6.12 -16.93
C GLU A 88 1.88 -7.46 -16.58
N GLU A 89 2.16 -7.99 -15.39
CA GLU A 89 1.63 -9.26 -14.91
C GLU A 89 0.13 -9.21 -14.61
N LEU A 90 -0.41 -8.03 -14.26
CA LEU A 90 -1.86 -7.84 -14.15
C LEU A 90 -2.57 -8.21 -15.45
N THR A 91 -1.91 -8.04 -16.60
CA THR A 91 -2.52 -8.32 -17.89
C THR A 91 -2.71 -9.81 -18.17
N GLU A 92 -2.07 -10.68 -17.39
CA GLU A 92 -2.16 -12.15 -17.49
C GLU A 92 -3.23 -12.74 -16.56
N CYS A 93 -3.91 -11.91 -15.77
CA CYS A 93 -4.93 -12.32 -14.83
C CYS A 93 -6.28 -12.55 -15.51
N ASP A 94 -7.13 -13.42 -14.96
CA ASP A 94 -8.48 -13.68 -15.45
C ASP A 94 -9.58 -13.02 -14.61
N ALA A 95 -9.23 -12.50 -13.43
CA ALA A 95 -10.03 -11.56 -12.64
C ALA A 95 -9.14 -10.52 -11.95
N ILE A 96 -9.73 -9.36 -11.64
CA ILE A 96 -9.08 -8.28 -10.90
C ILE A 96 -9.93 -7.89 -9.69
N LEU A 97 -9.31 -7.81 -8.53
CA LEU A 97 -9.87 -7.23 -7.30
C LEU A 97 -9.11 -5.93 -6.98
N VAL A 98 -9.81 -4.82 -6.86
CA VAL A 98 -9.22 -3.54 -6.44
C VAL A 98 -9.77 -3.15 -5.07
N VAL A 99 -8.90 -2.68 -4.19
CA VAL A 99 -9.29 -2.07 -2.90
C VAL A 99 -8.77 -0.63 -2.88
N GLY A 100 -9.68 0.34 -2.78
CA GLY A 100 -9.39 1.77 -2.92
C GLY A 100 -9.43 2.30 -4.36
N ASP A 101 -8.99 3.54 -4.58
CA ASP A 101 -9.08 4.22 -5.88
C ASP A 101 -7.75 4.30 -6.64
N ALA A 102 -7.24 3.14 -7.05
CA ALA A 102 -5.95 3.04 -7.75
C ALA A 102 -5.94 3.79 -9.10
N PHE A 103 -7.06 3.86 -9.82
CA PHE A 103 -7.09 4.46 -11.16
C PHE A 103 -6.98 5.98 -11.12
N ALA A 104 -7.33 6.63 -10.01
CA ALA A 104 -7.17 8.06 -9.86
C ALA A 104 -5.70 8.48 -9.70
N THR A 105 -4.86 7.62 -9.14
CA THR A 105 -3.49 7.96 -8.71
C THR A 105 -2.40 7.22 -9.50
N HIS A 106 -2.70 6.04 -10.05
CA HIS A 106 -1.73 5.19 -10.76
C HIS A 106 -2.22 4.85 -12.19
N PRO A 107 -2.12 5.80 -13.16
CA PRO A 107 -2.66 5.61 -14.51
C PRO A 107 -2.03 4.45 -15.28
N VAL A 108 -0.79 4.06 -14.95
CA VAL A 108 -0.14 2.88 -15.53
C VAL A 108 -0.89 1.59 -15.17
N ILE A 109 -1.42 1.51 -13.95
CA ILE A 109 -2.23 0.39 -13.48
C ILE A 109 -3.58 0.36 -14.18
N SER A 110 -4.25 1.52 -14.27
CA SER A 110 -5.50 1.65 -15.05
C SER A 110 -5.29 1.18 -16.50
N ARG A 111 -4.21 1.61 -17.15
CA ARG A 111 -3.87 1.20 -18.52
C ARG A 111 -3.71 -0.32 -18.64
N ALA A 112 -3.02 -0.97 -17.69
CA ALA A 112 -2.84 -2.42 -17.69
C ALA A 112 -4.17 -3.17 -17.55
N VAL A 113 -5.04 -2.76 -16.62
CA VAL A 113 -6.37 -3.38 -16.42
C VAL A 113 -7.27 -3.18 -17.64
N HIS A 114 -7.24 -2.00 -18.27
CA HIS A 114 -7.99 -1.77 -19.51
C HIS A 114 -7.44 -2.58 -20.69
N ALA A 115 -6.11 -2.77 -20.77
CA ALA A 115 -5.51 -3.63 -21.79
C ALA A 115 -5.95 -5.10 -21.63
N LEU A 116 -5.97 -5.60 -20.38
CA LEU A 116 -6.53 -6.92 -20.06
C LEU A 116 -7.98 -7.05 -20.54
N ARG A 117 -8.85 -6.13 -20.11
CA ARG A 117 -10.29 -6.18 -20.44
C ARG A 117 -10.58 -5.94 -21.91
N ARG A 118 -9.71 -5.24 -22.65
CA ARG A 118 -9.82 -5.14 -24.10
C ARG A 118 -9.60 -6.49 -24.78
N ARG A 119 -8.69 -7.33 -24.26
CA ARG A 119 -8.44 -8.69 -24.78
C ARG A 119 -9.52 -9.68 -24.32
N ASN A 120 -9.98 -9.55 -23.09
CA ASN A 120 -11.04 -10.36 -22.52
C ASN A 120 -12.10 -9.48 -21.84
N GLY A 121 -13.13 -9.10 -22.61
CA GLY A 121 -14.19 -8.20 -22.13
C GLY A 121 -15.00 -8.73 -20.95
N ARG A 122 -14.95 -10.04 -20.69
CA ARG A 122 -15.67 -10.71 -19.60
C ARG A 122 -14.86 -10.82 -18.31
N THR A 123 -13.59 -10.41 -18.31
CA THR A 123 -12.76 -10.42 -17.10
C THR A 123 -13.44 -9.64 -15.99
N PRO A 124 -13.76 -10.27 -14.84
CA PRO A 124 -14.37 -9.59 -13.71
C PRO A 124 -13.44 -8.51 -13.15
N LEU A 125 -14.02 -7.36 -12.84
CA LEU A 125 -13.38 -6.28 -12.11
C LEU A 125 -14.22 -5.97 -10.88
N VAL A 126 -13.81 -6.49 -9.74
CA VAL A 126 -14.42 -6.22 -8.44
C VAL A 126 -13.68 -5.04 -7.81
N VAL A 127 -14.42 -4.03 -7.35
CA VAL A 127 -13.84 -2.85 -6.70
C VAL A 127 -14.48 -2.68 -5.34
N VAL A 128 -13.68 -2.67 -4.29
CA VAL A 128 -14.09 -2.38 -2.92
C VAL A 128 -13.55 -1.01 -2.55
N ASP A 129 -14.42 -0.02 -2.40
CA ASP A 129 -14.02 1.35 -2.08
C ASP A 129 -15.13 2.05 -1.30
N SER A 130 -14.76 2.86 -0.32
CA SER A 130 -15.74 3.56 0.51
C SER A 130 -16.29 4.84 -0.11
N LEU A 131 -15.66 5.36 -1.16
CA LEU A 131 -16.06 6.62 -1.81
C LEU A 131 -16.55 6.47 -3.26
N ALA A 132 -16.65 5.25 -3.78
CA ALA A 132 -16.98 5.00 -5.18
C ALA A 132 -16.14 5.83 -6.17
N GLY A 133 -14.80 5.80 -6.00
CA GLY A 133 -13.86 6.58 -6.78
C GLY A 133 -13.81 6.22 -8.27
N ARG A 134 -12.85 6.79 -9.00
CA ARG A 134 -12.72 6.61 -10.46
C ARG A 134 -12.62 5.15 -10.87
N THR A 135 -12.00 4.32 -10.05
CA THR A 135 -11.86 2.88 -10.26
C THR A 135 -13.24 2.19 -10.32
N ALA A 136 -14.17 2.58 -9.44
CA ALA A 136 -15.49 1.93 -9.31
C ALA A 136 -16.36 2.10 -10.57
N ILE A 137 -16.19 3.21 -11.30
CA ILE A 137 -16.93 3.50 -12.56
C ILE A 137 -16.72 2.39 -13.60
N PHE A 138 -15.56 1.73 -13.58
CA PHE A 138 -15.23 0.68 -14.54
C PHE A 138 -15.54 -0.73 -14.03
N ALA A 139 -15.91 -0.88 -12.76
CA ALA A 139 -16.11 -2.18 -12.12
C ALA A 139 -17.28 -2.95 -12.74
N THR A 140 -17.14 -4.26 -12.87
CA THR A 140 -18.30 -5.14 -13.12
C THR A 140 -19.05 -5.45 -11.83
N HIS A 141 -18.34 -5.43 -10.68
CA HIS A 141 -18.93 -5.55 -9.34
C HIS A 141 -18.40 -4.41 -8.45
N PRO A 142 -19.00 -3.21 -8.51
CA PRO A 142 -18.67 -2.16 -7.55
C PRO A 142 -19.29 -2.48 -6.18
N LEU A 143 -18.47 -2.52 -5.14
CA LEU A 143 -18.88 -2.63 -3.75
C LEU A 143 -18.53 -1.32 -3.04
N VAL A 144 -19.52 -0.44 -2.94
CA VAL A 144 -19.37 0.84 -2.22
C VAL A 144 -19.65 0.61 -0.75
N VAL A 145 -18.60 0.55 0.06
CA VAL A 145 -18.69 0.13 1.46
C VAL A 145 -18.66 1.32 2.42
N ARG A 146 -19.11 1.13 3.66
CA ARG A 146 -18.81 2.09 4.73
C ARG A 146 -17.31 2.11 5.01
N ALA A 147 -16.78 3.29 5.31
CA ALA A 147 -15.37 3.46 5.69
C ALA A 147 -14.97 2.51 6.83
N GLY A 148 -13.89 1.77 6.65
CA GLY A 148 -13.38 0.77 7.60
C GLY A 148 -13.97 -0.64 7.46
N ALA A 149 -15.00 -0.83 6.63
CA ALA A 149 -15.62 -2.14 6.41
C ALA A 149 -14.93 -2.98 5.31
N GLU A 150 -13.93 -2.45 4.62
CA GLU A 150 -13.22 -3.11 3.52
C GLU A 150 -12.69 -4.49 3.96
N SER A 151 -12.11 -4.56 5.16
CA SER A 151 -11.59 -5.82 5.72
C SER A 151 -12.65 -6.91 5.90
N ARG A 152 -13.91 -6.55 6.17
CA ARG A 152 -15.03 -7.50 6.32
C ARG A 152 -15.41 -8.11 4.97
N ILE A 153 -15.48 -7.28 3.93
CA ILE A 153 -15.72 -7.74 2.56
C ILE A 153 -14.61 -8.69 2.12
N LEU A 154 -13.35 -8.31 2.36
CA LEU A 154 -12.22 -9.17 2.05
C LEU A 154 -12.24 -10.47 2.85
N ALA A 155 -12.69 -10.45 4.11
CA ALA A 155 -12.83 -11.66 4.91
C ALA A 155 -13.83 -12.66 4.30
N VAL A 156 -14.98 -12.20 3.82
CA VAL A 156 -15.97 -13.03 3.12
C VAL A 156 -15.39 -13.62 1.83
N ILE A 157 -14.69 -12.80 1.04
CA ILE A 157 -14.01 -13.28 -0.19
C ILE A 157 -12.95 -14.32 0.16
N ALA A 158 -12.13 -14.07 1.19
CA ALA A 158 -11.10 -15.01 1.65
C ALA A 158 -11.70 -16.33 2.14
N GLU A 159 -12.83 -16.30 2.85
CA GLU A 159 -13.57 -17.48 3.29
C GLU A 159 -14.10 -18.28 2.10
N LYS A 160 -14.71 -17.62 1.11
CA LYS A 160 -15.16 -18.25 -0.14
C LYS A 160 -14.03 -18.97 -0.88
N LEU A 161 -12.81 -18.43 -0.80
CA LEU A 161 -11.60 -19.01 -1.38
C LEU A 161 -10.94 -20.10 -0.52
N GLY A 162 -11.48 -20.41 0.66
CA GLY A 162 -10.93 -21.40 1.59
C GLY A 162 -9.69 -20.93 2.36
N VAL A 163 -9.38 -19.64 2.30
CA VAL A 163 -8.19 -19.02 2.94
C VAL A 163 -8.47 -18.59 4.39
N GLY A 164 -9.75 -18.58 4.77
CA GLY A 164 -10.27 -18.09 6.06
C GLY A 164 -10.33 -19.09 7.23
N LYS A 165 -9.45 -20.11 7.30
CA LYS A 165 -9.41 -20.99 8.51
C LYS A 165 -8.81 -20.31 9.75
N LEU A 166 -8.39 -19.05 9.63
CA LEU A 166 -8.02 -18.22 10.78
C LEU A 166 -9.31 -17.78 11.50
N LYS A 167 -9.54 -18.34 12.70
CA LYS A 167 -10.69 -18.00 13.57
C LYS A 167 -11.03 -16.49 13.69
N PRO A 168 -10.09 -15.53 13.75
CA PRO A 168 -10.45 -14.11 13.84
C PRO A 168 -11.02 -13.49 12.55
N LEU A 169 -11.09 -14.24 11.44
CA LEU A 169 -11.50 -13.75 10.12
C LEU A 169 -12.79 -14.41 9.58
N GLN A 170 -13.42 -15.31 10.34
CA GLN A 170 -14.70 -15.88 9.94
C GLN A 170 -15.81 -14.86 10.17
N VAL A 171 -16.46 -14.44 9.09
CA VAL A 171 -17.54 -13.45 9.15
C VAL A 171 -18.67 -13.97 8.28
N LYS A 172 -19.88 -14.04 8.84
CA LYS A 172 -21.06 -14.43 8.08
C LYS A 172 -21.31 -13.40 6.99
N LEU A 173 -21.67 -13.87 5.79
CA LEU A 173 -21.87 -13.03 4.62
C LEU A 173 -22.91 -11.93 4.90
N GLU A 174 -24.01 -12.28 5.56
CA GLU A 174 -25.12 -11.35 5.85
C GLU A 174 -24.69 -10.28 6.87
N GLU A 175 -23.87 -10.66 7.85
CA GLU A 175 -23.31 -9.76 8.85
C GLU A 175 -22.32 -8.78 8.21
N ALA A 176 -21.38 -9.29 7.40
CA ALA A 176 -20.42 -8.47 6.67
C ALA A 176 -21.11 -7.50 5.70
N ALA A 177 -22.10 -7.96 4.95
CA ALA A 177 -22.87 -7.13 4.02
C ALA A 177 -23.61 -6.00 4.76
N SER A 178 -24.27 -6.35 5.87
CA SER A 178 -24.97 -5.38 6.71
C SER A 178 -24.03 -4.33 7.32
N GLU A 179 -22.89 -4.75 7.89
CA GLU A 179 -21.87 -3.85 8.45
C GLU A 179 -21.25 -2.94 7.38
N ALA A 180 -20.97 -3.50 6.20
CA ALA A 180 -20.39 -2.76 5.08
C ALA A 180 -21.40 -1.89 4.34
N GLY A 181 -22.71 -2.08 4.55
CA GLY A 181 -23.75 -1.31 3.87
C GLY A 181 -23.95 -1.68 2.41
N VAL A 182 -23.67 -2.94 2.04
CA VAL A 182 -23.84 -3.48 0.67
C VAL A 182 -24.89 -4.60 0.66
N GLY A 183 -25.46 -4.93 -0.50
CA GLY A 183 -26.35 -6.06 -0.63
C GLY A 183 -25.64 -7.39 -0.39
N ALA A 184 -26.26 -8.32 0.35
CA ALA A 184 -25.71 -9.66 0.55
C ALA A 184 -25.52 -10.40 -0.79
N ASP A 185 -26.50 -10.31 -1.69
CA ASP A 185 -26.44 -10.91 -3.03
C ASP A 185 -25.34 -10.26 -3.89
N GLU A 186 -25.12 -8.95 -3.76
CA GLU A 186 -24.06 -8.23 -4.47
C GLU A 186 -22.67 -8.68 -4.01
N LEU A 187 -22.49 -8.81 -2.70
CA LEU A 187 -21.27 -9.34 -2.09
C LEU A 187 -21.04 -10.80 -2.50
N ALA A 188 -22.08 -11.64 -2.48
CA ALA A 188 -22.01 -13.03 -2.92
C ALA A 188 -21.58 -13.13 -4.39
N ALA A 189 -22.21 -12.34 -5.27
CA ALA A 189 -21.88 -12.31 -6.70
C ALA A 189 -20.44 -11.85 -6.95
N ALA A 190 -19.96 -10.85 -6.22
CA ALA A 190 -18.57 -10.39 -6.30
C ALA A 190 -17.59 -11.49 -5.83
N ALA A 191 -17.88 -12.14 -4.70
CA ALA A 191 -17.07 -13.23 -4.18
C ALA A 191 -17.04 -14.43 -5.13
N ASP A 192 -18.16 -14.78 -5.76
CA ASP A 192 -18.26 -15.83 -6.77
C ASP A 192 -17.47 -15.51 -8.03
N ALA A 193 -17.51 -14.26 -8.50
CA ALA A 193 -16.72 -13.81 -9.63
C ALA A 193 -15.20 -13.95 -9.38
N ILE A 194 -14.73 -13.62 -8.17
CA ILE A 194 -13.34 -13.84 -7.76
C ILE A 194 -13.03 -15.34 -7.59
N ALA A 195 -13.96 -16.12 -7.03
CA ALA A 195 -13.77 -17.56 -6.84
C ALA A 195 -13.75 -18.35 -8.16
N GLY A 196 -14.29 -17.81 -9.25
CA GLY A 196 -14.18 -18.38 -10.59
C GLY A 196 -12.80 -18.21 -11.23
N ALA A 197 -11.98 -17.30 -10.73
CA ALA A 197 -10.66 -16.98 -11.28
C ALA A 197 -9.67 -18.15 -11.09
N LYS A 198 -8.78 -18.37 -12.07
CA LYS A 198 -7.57 -19.19 -11.87
C LYS A 198 -6.41 -18.31 -11.45
N ARG A 199 -6.26 -17.12 -12.07
CA ARG A 199 -5.16 -16.18 -11.82
C ARG A 199 -5.68 -14.80 -11.43
N LEU A 200 -5.62 -14.50 -10.13
CA LEU A 200 -6.16 -13.26 -9.58
C LEU A 200 -5.10 -12.16 -9.45
N GLY A 201 -5.37 -11.01 -10.05
CA GLY A 201 -4.65 -9.78 -9.75
C GLY A 201 -5.36 -8.99 -8.66
N VAL A 202 -4.66 -8.68 -7.56
CA VAL A 202 -5.19 -7.79 -6.52
C VAL A 202 -4.45 -6.46 -6.59
N ILE A 203 -5.18 -5.35 -6.59
CA ILE A 203 -4.62 -3.99 -6.62
C ILE A 203 -5.01 -3.31 -5.31
N LEU A 204 -4.02 -2.82 -4.58
CA LEU A 204 -4.24 -2.11 -3.32
C LEU A 204 -3.84 -0.65 -3.46
N ARG A 205 -4.76 0.27 -3.19
CA ARG A 205 -4.44 1.68 -2.98
C ARG A 205 -4.93 2.11 -1.60
N ALA A 206 -3.98 2.23 -0.67
CA ALA A 206 -4.25 2.74 0.65
C ALA A 206 -4.37 4.26 0.63
N GLU A 207 -5.41 4.79 1.27
CA GLU A 207 -5.68 6.22 1.34
C GLU A 207 -5.98 6.63 2.78
N ILE A 208 -5.45 7.79 3.16
CA ILE A 208 -5.65 8.36 4.48
C ILE A 208 -7.14 8.62 4.72
N GLY A 209 -7.62 8.22 5.89
CA GLY A 209 -9.02 8.42 6.29
C GLY A 209 -10.05 7.46 5.67
N LYS A 210 -9.68 6.59 4.73
CA LYS A 210 -10.63 5.59 4.17
C LYS A 210 -10.81 4.36 5.07
N ALA A 211 -9.72 3.83 5.60
CA ALA A 211 -9.75 2.69 6.51
C ALA A 211 -8.64 2.81 7.58
N PRO A 212 -8.92 2.48 8.85
CA PRO A 212 -7.91 2.51 9.90
C PRO A 212 -7.04 1.24 9.93
N ASN A 213 -7.43 0.18 9.22
CA ASN A 213 -6.83 -1.16 9.31
C ASN A 213 -6.18 -1.65 8.01
N TRP A 214 -5.47 -0.76 7.32
CA TRP A 214 -4.76 -1.07 6.06
C TRP A 214 -3.82 -2.27 6.16
N ARG A 215 -3.21 -2.52 7.32
CA ARG A 215 -2.39 -3.72 7.55
C ARG A 215 -3.19 -5.02 7.43
N GLN A 216 -4.40 -5.05 7.98
CA GLN A 216 -5.28 -6.23 7.88
C GLN A 216 -5.83 -6.38 6.47
N ILE A 217 -6.24 -5.28 5.85
CA ILE A 217 -6.69 -5.25 4.45
C ILE A 217 -5.61 -5.83 3.54
N ALA A 218 -4.37 -5.34 3.68
CA ALA A 218 -3.24 -5.79 2.86
C ALA A 218 -2.88 -7.27 3.10
N LEU A 219 -2.92 -7.73 4.36
CA LEU A 219 -2.76 -9.15 4.68
C LEU A 219 -3.81 -10.01 3.97
N LEU A 220 -5.09 -9.65 4.11
CA LEU A 220 -6.21 -10.37 3.47
C LEU A 220 -6.09 -10.37 1.96
N SER A 221 -5.76 -9.23 1.36
CA SER A 221 -5.54 -9.11 -0.08
C SER A 221 -4.41 -10.01 -0.59
N GLY A 222 -3.30 -10.09 0.14
CA GLY A 222 -2.21 -11.01 -0.20
C GLY A 222 -2.60 -12.48 -0.07
N LEU A 223 -3.38 -12.82 0.96
CA LEU A 223 -3.92 -14.17 1.16
C LEU A 223 -4.90 -14.57 0.04
N ILE A 224 -5.81 -13.66 -0.34
CA ILE A 224 -6.77 -13.81 -1.44
C ILE A 224 -6.04 -14.02 -2.78
N ALA A 225 -5.04 -13.17 -3.09
CA ALA A 225 -4.25 -13.29 -4.30
C ALA A 225 -3.53 -14.65 -4.39
N SER A 226 -2.91 -15.07 -3.28
CA SER A 226 -2.11 -16.31 -3.22
C SER A 226 -2.96 -17.57 -3.39
N ALA A 227 -4.25 -17.52 -3.06
CA ALA A 227 -5.18 -18.63 -3.27
C ALA A 227 -5.47 -18.94 -4.74
N ARG A 228 -5.10 -18.02 -5.66
CA ARG A 228 -5.45 -18.06 -7.09
C ARG A 228 -4.26 -17.79 -7.98
N GLU A 229 -3.14 -18.49 -7.77
CA GLU A 229 -1.89 -18.37 -8.57
C GLU A 229 -1.49 -16.90 -8.88
N GLY A 230 -1.88 -16.00 -7.98
CA GLY A 230 -2.00 -14.58 -8.26
C GLY A 230 -0.94 -13.76 -7.55
N GLY A 231 -1.19 -12.45 -7.48
CA GLY A 231 -0.30 -11.52 -6.79
C GLY A 231 -0.93 -10.16 -6.57
N VAL A 232 -0.22 -9.32 -5.82
CA VAL A 232 -0.68 -8.01 -5.41
C VAL A 232 0.14 -6.91 -6.07
N THR A 233 -0.51 -5.93 -6.68
CA THR A 233 0.11 -4.66 -7.05
C THR A 233 -0.20 -3.62 -5.97
N ALA A 234 0.81 -3.24 -5.19
CA ALA A 234 0.70 -2.22 -4.17
C ALA A 234 0.91 -0.83 -4.78
N CYS A 235 -0.14 -0.02 -4.83
CA CYS A 235 -0.14 1.35 -5.32
C CYS A 235 0.24 2.29 -4.17
N LEU A 236 1.53 2.30 -3.83
CA LEU A 236 2.09 3.10 -2.75
C LEU A 236 2.12 4.60 -3.12
N THR A 237 2.15 5.44 -2.09
CA THR A 237 2.21 6.90 -2.21
C THR A 237 3.62 7.34 -2.60
N TYR A 238 4.64 6.76 -1.98
CA TYR A 238 6.04 7.01 -2.34
C TYR A 238 6.51 6.08 -3.46
N GLY A 239 7.29 6.63 -4.39
CA GLY A 239 7.89 5.88 -5.49
C GLY A 239 8.94 4.88 -5.01
N ASN A 240 9.66 5.19 -3.93
CA ASN A 240 10.64 4.29 -3.32
C ASN A 240 10.19 3.65 -1.98
N ALA A 241 8.89 3.68 -1.64
CA ALA A 241 8.42 3.15 -0.36
C ALA A 241 8.86 1.69 -0.09
N LEU A 242 8.81 0.82 -1.10
CA LEU A 242 9.25 -0.58 -0.94
C LEU A 242 10.75 -0.70 -0.67
N GLY A 243 11.58 0.14 -1.33
CA GLY A 243 13.02 0.20 -1.10
C GLY A 243 13.33 0.71 0.31
N GLY A 244 12.74 1.84 0.69
CA GLY A 244 12.86 2.41 2.03
C GLY A 244 12.42 1.44 3.13
N TYR A 245 11.28 0.77 2.95
CA TYR A 245 10.77 -0.24 3.88
C TYR A 245 11.75 -1.40 4.08
N ARG A 246 12.32 -1.93 2.99
CA ARG A 246 13.27 -3.06 3.03
C ARG A 246 14.61 -2.69 3.65
N LEU A 247 15.05 -1.44 3.49
CA LEU A 247 16.30 -0.96 4.09
C LEU A 247 16.14 -0.66 5.60
N ALA A 248 14.91 -0.38 6.05
CA ALA A 248 14.61 -0.04 7.42
C ALA A 248 14.38 -1.24 8.36
N ARG A 249 14.29 -2.47 7.84
CA ARG A 249 13.93 -3.68 8.59
C ARG A 249 14.89 -4.83 8.31
#